data_AF-A0A529NSI5-F1
#
_entry.id   AF-A0A529NSI5-F1
#
_cell.length_a   1.000
_cell.length_b   1.000
_cell.length_c   1.000
_cell.angle_alpha   90.00
_cell.angle_beta   90.00
_cell.angle_gamma   90.00
#
_symmetry.space_group_name_H-M   'P 1'
#
loop_
_entity.id
_entity.type
_entity.pdbx_description
1 polymer ?
#
loop_
_entity_poly.entity_id
_entity_poly.type
_entity_poly.pdbx_seq_one_letter_code
_entity_poly.pdbx_strand_id
1 'polypeptide(L)' 'MNLRAVWAIYKMEMARAFRTVLQSIVSPVISTSLYFVVFGSAIGSRITEIDGVSYGAFIVPGLIMLSLLTQSIS' A
#
# COMPACT_ATOMS: atom_id res chain seq x y z
N MET A 1 8.16 -21.12 35.54
CA MET A 1 8.03 -20.29 34.33
C MET A 1 8.01 -18.82 34.72
N ASN A 2 8.93 -18.01 34.21
CA ASN A 2 9.11 -16.64 34.69
C ASN A 2 8.20 -15.65 33.93
N LEU A 3 6.92 -15.62 34.30
CA LEU A 3 5.84 -14.91 33.60
C LEU A 3 6.08 -13.39 33.47
N ARG A 4 6.79 -12.79 34.43
CA ARG A 4 7.13 -11.36 34.40
C ARG A 4 8.13 -11.02 33.30
N ALA A 5 9.09 -11.90 33.05
CA ALA A 5 10.07 -11.72 31.98
C ALA A 5 9.42 -11.83 30.59
N VAL A 6 8.52 -12.80 30.42
CA VAL A 6 7.74 -12.97 29.18
C VAL A 6 6.88 -11.74 28.88
N TRP A 7 6.21 -11.20 29.90
CA TRP A 7 5.36 -10.01 29.74
C TRP A 7 6.16 -8.75 29.41
N ALA A 8 7.34 -8.56 30.03
CA ALA A 8 8.23 -7.45 29.73
C ALA A 8 8.76 -7.49 28.28
N ILE A 9 9.17 -8.68 27.81
CA ILE A 9 9.62 -8.88 26.42
C ILE A 9 8.47 -8.62 25.45
N TYR A 10 7.29 -9.22 25.70
CA TYR A 10 6.12 -9.03 24.84
C TYR A 10 5.76 -7.55 24.66
N LYS A 11 5.73 -6.78 25.77
CA LYS A 11 5.40 -5.35 25.70
C LYS A 11 6.43 -4.54 24.91
N MET A 12 7.72 -4.84 25.09
CA MET A 12 8.79 -4.15 24.33
C MET A 12 8.74 -4.51 22.85
N GLU A 13 8.49 -5.77 22.52
CA GLU A 13 8.45 -6.23 21.13
C GLU A 13 7.22 -5.72 20.40
N MET A 14 6.05 -5.68 21.06
CA MET A 14 4.84 -5.07 20.51
C MET A 14 4.99 -3.57 20.31
N ALA A 15 5.60 -2.84 21.26
CA ALA A 15 5.86 -1.41 21.10
C ALA A 15 6.81 -1.10 19.93
N ARG A 16 7.75 -2.00 19.63
CA ARG A 16 8.68 -1.89 18.50
C ARG A 16 7.98 -2.22 17.19
N ALA A 17 7.26 -3.34 17.15
CA ALA A 17 6.50 -3.78 15.98
C ALA A 17 5.50 -2.72 15.52
N PHE A 18 4.76 -2.09 16.45
CA PHE A 18 3.78 -1.06 16.11
C PHE A 18 4.40 0.17 15.43
N ARG A 19 5.64 0.52 15.82
CA ARG A 19 6.38 1.65 15.24
C ARG A 19 6.89 1.32 13.83
N THR A 20 7.34 0.08 13.61
CA THR A 20 7.79 -0.39 12.29
C THR A 20 6.62 -0.59 11.32
N VAL A 21 5.48 -1.10 11.78
CA VAL A 21 4.29 -1.36 10.94
C VAL A 21 3.73 -0.07 10.34
N LEU A 22 3.68 1.02 11.13
CA LEU A 22 3.31 2.33 10.60
C LEU A 22 4.28 2.78 9.50
N GLN A 23 5.58 2.60 9.69
CA GLN A 23 6.57 2.99 8.69
C GLN A 23 6.50 2.15 7.41
N SER A 24 6.29 0.83 7.53
CA SER A 24 6.26 -0.09 6.41
C SER A 24 4.97 -0.03 5.59
N ILE A 25 3.84 0.36 6.19
CA ILE A 25 2.56 0.48 5.49
C ILE A 25 2.36 1.89 4.90
N VAL A 26 2.80 2.93 5.60
CA VAL A 26 2.57 4.32 5.15
C VAL A 26 3.23 4.60 3.80
N SER A 27 4.44 4.11 3.57
CA SER A 27 5.16 4.30 2.30
C SER A 27 4.42 3.73 1.07
N PRO A 28 4.03 2.43 1.03
CA PRO A 28 3.28 1.87 -0.08
C PRO A 28 1.87 2.47 -0.23
N VAL A 29 1.20 2.82 0.86
CA VAL A 29 -0.13 3.46 0.80
C VAL A 29 -0.05 4.83 0.13
N ILE A 30 0.88 5.70 0.56
CA ILE A 30 1.06 7.04 -0.03
C ILE A 30 1.37 6.93 -1.52
N SER A 31 2.29 6.05 -1.91
CA SER A 31 2.66 5.86 -3.32
C SER A 31 1.46 5.41 -4.16
N THR A 32 0.69 4.44 -3.65
CA THR A 32 -0.50 3.92 -4.33
C THR A 32 -1.57 5.01 -4.48
N SER A 33 -1.82 5.79 -3.43
CA SER A 33 -2.78 6.90 -3.47
C SER A 33 -2.34 8.01 -4.44
N LEU A 34 -1.06 8.38 -4.44
CA LEU A 34 -0.54 9.37 -5.39
C LEU A 34 -0.65 8.88 -6.84
N TYR A 35 -0.39 7.60 -7.10
CA TYR A 35 -0.60 7.01 -8.42
C TYR A 35 -2.07 7.08 -8.83
N PHE A 36 -3.00 6.75 -7.93
CA PHE A 36 -4.43 6.90 -8.20
C PHE A 36 -4.83 8.32 -8.53
N VAL A 37 -4.33 9.32 -7.79
CA VAL A 37 -4.65 10.73 -8.03
C VAL A 37 -4.08 11.19 -9.36
N VAL A 38 -2.79 10.96 -9.62
CA VAL A 38 -2.13 11.42 -10.85
C VAL A 38 -2.71 10.72 -12.07
N PHE A 39 -2.77 9.39 -12.06
CA PHE A 39 -3.27 8.65 -13.22
C PHE A 39 -4.79 8.81 -13.36
N GLY A 40 -5.55 8.67 -12.28
CA GLY A 40 -7.01 8.76 -12.32
C GLY A 40 -7.53 10.16 -12.67
N SER A 41 -6.96 11.23 -12.09
CA SER A 41 -7.47 12.59 -12.32
C SER A 41 -6.82 13.29 -13.52
N ALA A 42 -5.53 13.10 -13.78
CA ALA A 42 -4.82 13.85 -14.82
C ALA A 42 -4.87 13.21 -16.21
N ILE A 43 -4.93 11.87 -16.29
CA ILE A 43 -5.04 11.15 -17.57
C ILE A 43 -6.49 10.77 -17.88
N GLY A 44 -7.29 10.41 -16.86
CA GLY A 44 -8.73 10.16 -17.03
C GLY A 44 -9.52 11.35 -17.59
N SER A 45 -9.03 12.58 -17.40
CA SER A 45 -9.63 13.78 -18.02
C SER A 45 -9.31 13.95 -19.50
N ARG A 46 -8.31 13.24 -20.04
CA ARG A 46 -7.91 13.28 -21.47
C ARG A 46 -8.31 12.02 -22.23
N ILE A 47 -8.46 10.88 -21.54
CA ILE A 47 -8.89 9.59 -22.09
C ILE A 47 -10.05 9.11 -21.21
N THR A 48 -11.28 9.42 -21.63
CA THR A 48 -12.50 9.04 -20.90
C THR A 48 -12.81 7.54 -21.02
N GLU A 49 -12.53 6.93 -22.18
CA GLU A 49 -12.81 5.51 -22.46
C GLU A 49 -11.68 4.87 -23.26
N ILE A 50 -11.34 3.63 -22.90
CA ILE A 50 -10.49 2.73 -23.69
C ILE A 50 -11.37 1.51 -24.01
N ASP A 51 -11.65 1.27 -25.30
CA ASP A 51 -12.49 0.13 -25.75
C ASP A 51 -13.85 -0.01 -25.03
N GLY A 52 -14.51 1.11 -24.72
CA GLY A 52 -15.82 1.12 -24.04
C GLY A 52 -15.77 0.81 -22.54
N VAL A 53 -14.58 0.70 -21.95
CA VAL A 53 -14.36 0.54 -20.52
C VAL A 53 -13.81 1.83 -19.94
N SER A 54 -14.36 2.25 -18.79
CA SER A 54 -13.86 3.45 -18.09
C SER A 54 -12.38 3.30 -17.74
N TYR A 55 -11.59 4.34 -18.02
CA TYR A 55 -10.15 4.36 -17.74
C TYR A 55 -9.82 3.99 -16.28
N GLY A 56 -10.67 4.42 -15.33
CA GLY A 56 -10.53 4.06 -13.91
C GLY A 56 -10.64 2.56 -13.64
N ALA A 57 -11.54 1.84 -14.31
CA ALA A 57 -11.69 0.40 -14.14
C ALA A 57 -10.51 -0.40 -14.72
N PHE A 58 -9.82 0.13 -15.73
CA PHE A 58 -8.62 -0.49 -16.30
C PHE A 58 -7.36 -0.22 -15.48
N ILE A 59 -7.20 1.00 -14.94
CA ILE A 59 -5.97 1.39 -14.24
C ILE A 59 -5.88 0.85 -12.81
N VAL A 60 -7.01 0.70 -12.11
CA VAL A 60 -7.02 0.21 -10.72
C VAL A 60 -6.37 -1.18 -10.60
N PRO A 61 -6.75 -2.21 -11.41
CA PRO A 61 -6.10 -3.51 -11.37
C PRO A 61 -4.64 -3.47 -11.83
N GLY A 62 -4.30 -2.63 -12.82
CA GLY A 62 -2.94 -2.52 -13.35
C GLY A 62 -1.93 -1.97 -12.35
N LEU A 63 -2.31 -0.92 -11.61
CA LEU A 63 -1.47 -0.34 -10.55
C LEU A 63 -1.30 -1.30 -9.35
N ILE A 64 -2.36 -2.04 -9.00
CA ILE A 64 -2.29 -3.08 -7.97
C ILE A 64 -1.32 -4.18 -8.38
N MET A 65 -1.37 -4.65 -9.64
CA MET A 65 -0.42 -5.62 -10.19
C MET A 65 1.03 -5.12 -10.11
N LEU A 66 1.30 -3.88 -10.52
CA LEU A 66 2.65 -3.30 -10.45
C LEU A 66 3.16 -3.23 -9.00
N SER A 67 2.31 -2.81 -8.06
CA SER A 67 2.66 -2.74 -6.63
C SER A 67 2.95 -4.12 -6.04
N LEU A 68 2.12 -5.13 -6.36
CA LEU A 68 2.33 -6.51 -5.91
C LEU A 68 3.62 -7.10 -6.46
N LEU A 69 3.92 -6.88 -7.75
CA LEU A 69 5.17 -7.36 -8.34
C LEU A 69 6.38 -6.69 -7.70
N THR A 70 6.34 -5.37 -7.48
CA THR A 70 7.45 -4.64 -6.85
C THR A 70 7.69 -5.08 -5.41
N GLN A 71 6.62 -5.33 -4.65
CA GLN A 71 6.71 -5.84 -3.27
C GLN A 71 7.06 -7.33 -3.20
N SER A 72 6.77 -8.13 -4.22
CA SER A 72 7.13 -9.56 -4.24
C SER A 72 8.61 -9.80 -4.50
N ILE A 73 9.32 -8.80 -5.04
CA ILE A 73 10.75 -8.89 -5.37
C ILE A 73 11.63 -8.30 -4.25
N SER A 74 11.07 -7.45 -3.38
CA SER A 74 11.77 -6.84 -2.22
C SER A 74 11.55 -7.63 -0.94
#